data_AF-K1LZG6-F1
#
_entry.id   AF-K1LZG6-F1
#
_cell.length_a   1.000
_cell.length_b   1.000
_cell.length_c   1.000
_cell.angle_alpha   90.00
_cell.angle_beta   90.00
_cell.angle_gamma   90.00
#
_symmetry.space_group_name_H-M   'P 1'
#
loop_
_entity.id
_entity.type
_entity.pdbx_description
1 polymer ?
#
loop_
_entity_poly.entity_id
_entity_poly.type
_entity_poly.pdbx_seq_one_letter_code
_entity_poly.pdbx_strand_id
1 'polypeptide(L)'
;MNKDEAYDLMDQNNIRLVKIMKISGWLDIGYGLLAITIGIAVFGIFSILAVQGLTSCIFGCAVLYRNHCLDYYSWPYSDTLLFLTIINLFFGFFVASLLMFYGYGLRKQINELWARVENGEYEN
;
A
#
# COMPACT_ATOMS: atom_id res chain seq x y z
N MET A 1 -17.09 -23.58 -0.69
CA MET A 1 -15.72 -23.25 -0.26
C MET A 1 -15.58 -23.78 1.13
N ASN A 2 -14.60 -24.63 1.39
CA ASN A 2 -14.38 -25.11 2.74
C ASN A 2 -13.51 -24.15 3.55
N LYS A 3 -13.34 -24.45 4.84
CA LYS A 3 -12.56 -23.61 5.75
C LYS A 3 -11.09 -23.51 5.32
N ASP A 4 -10.52 -24.60 4.84
CA ASP A 4 -9.12 -24.65 4.39
C ASP A 4 -8.91 -23.81 3.12
N GLU A 5 -9.80 -23.94 2.13
CA GLU A 5 -9.82 -23.10 0.93
C GLU A 5 -10.00 -21.61 1.28
N ALA A 6 -10.80 -21.29 2.29
CA ALA A 6 -10.97 -19.92 2.77
C ALA A 6 -9.66 -19.37 3.35
N TYR A 7 -8.94 -20.15 4.15
CA TYR A 7 -7.64 -19.77 4.68
C TYR A 7 -6.57 -19.65 3.59
N ASP A 8 -6.53 -20.59 2.64
CA ASP A 8 -5.61 -20.52 1.50
C ASP A 8 -5.86 -19.25 0.66
N LEU A 9 -7.12 -18.87 0.45
CA LEU A 9 -7.47 -17.66 -0.28
C LEU A 9 -7.07 -16.39 0.49
N MET A 10 -7.27 -16.38 1.81
CA MET A 10 -6.80 -15.30 2.69
C MET A 10 -5.28 -15.16 2.63
N ASP A 11 -4.55 -16.29 2.64
CA ASP A 11 -3.09 -16.32 2.57
C ASP A 11 -2.56 -15.78 1.25
N GLN A 12 -3.13 -16.25 0.14
CA GLN A 12 -2.81 -15.74 -1.19
C GLN A 12 -3.08 -14.23 -1.31
N ASN A 13 -4.19 -13.75 -0.75
CA ASN A 13 -4.53 -12.33 -0.77
C ASN A 13 -3.60 -11.49 0.11
N ASN A 14 -3.16 -12.00 1.27
CA ASN A 14 -2.13 -11.32 2.08
C ASN A 14 -0.80 -11.23 1.33
N ILE A 15 -0.35 -12.32 0.69
CA ILE A 15 0.88 -12.31 -0.12
C ILE A 15 0.77 -11.28 -1.26
N ARG A 16 -0.38 -11.23 -1.94
CA ARG A 16 -0.64 -10.24 -2.99
C ARG A 16 -0.63 -8.80 -2.44
N LEU A 17 -1.25 -8.58 -1.30
CA LEU A 17 -1.28 -7.28 -0.62
C LEU A 17 0.15 -6.78 -0.33
N VAL A 18 0.99 -7.61 0.29
CA VAL A 18 2.39 -7.26 0.59
C VAL A 18 3.17 -6.93 -0.68
N LYS A 19 3.02 -7.75 -1.74
CA LYS A 19 3.68 -7.51 -3.03
C LYS A 19 3.27 -6.17 -3.64
N ILE A 20 1.97 -5.86 -3.65
CA ILE A 20 1.45 -4.63 -4.25
C ILE A 20 1.88 -3.41 -3.46
N MET A 21 1.85 -3.48 -2.13
CA MET A 21 2.35 -2.40 -1.28
C MET A 21 3.86 -2.20 -1.47
N LYS A 22 4.63 -3.27 -1.70
CA LYS A 22 6.06 -3.15 -2.02
C LYS A 22 6.28 -2.45 -3.36
N ILE A 23 5.49 -2.80 -4.37
CA ILE A 23 5.55 -2.16 -5.70
C ILE A 23 5.15 -0.69 -5.59
N SER A 24 4.08 -0.36 -4.85
CA SER A 24 3.65 1.03 -4.67
C SER A 24 4.73 1.85 -3.98
N GLY A 25 5.39 1.32 -2.94
CA GLY A 25 6.48 1.99 -2.26
C GLY A 25 7.68 2.30 -3.17
N TRP A 26 8.07 1.35 -4.04
CA TRP A 26 9.12 1.60 -5.03
C TRP A 26 8.74 2.65 -6.08
N LEU A 27 7.48 2.64 -6.54
CA LEU A 27 6.99 3.64 -7.49
C LEU A 27 6.97 5.04 -6.87
N ASP A 28 6.56 5.18 -5.60
CA ASP A 28 6.58 6.46 -4.89
C ASP A 28 8.00 7.01 -4.71
N ILE A 29 8.99 6.15 -4.44
CA ILE A 29 10.40 6.56 -4.39
C ILE A 29 10.88 6.98 -5.77
N GLY A 30 10.60 6.18 -6.81
CA GLY A 30 11.01 6.49 -8.18
C GLY A 30 10.44 7.82 -8.67
N TYR A 31 9.15 8.04 -8.45
CA TYR A 31 8.49 9.31 -8.73
C TYR A 31 9.08 10.45 -7.90
N GLY A 32 9.28 10.25 -6.60
CA GLY A 32 9.80 11.27 -5.70
C GLY A 32 11.19 11.75 -6.11
N LEU A 33 12.09 10.83 -6.48
CA LEU A 33 13.43 11.17 -6.98
C LEU A 33 13.38 11.99 -8.28
N LEU A 34 12.48 11.62 -9.21
CA LEU A 34 12.29 12.37 -10.45
C LEU A 34 11.74 13.78 -10.17
N ALA A 35 10.73 13.89 -9.32
CA ALA A 35 10.12 15.17 -8.93
C ALA A 35 11.12 16.09 -8.22
N ILE A 36 11.95 15.55 -7.31
CA ILE A 36 13.05 16.31 -6.67
C ILE A 36 14.03 16.82 -7.73
N THR A 37 14.48 15.94 -8.63
CA THR A 37 15.49 16.28 -9.64
C THR A 37 15.00 17.40 -10.57
N ILE A 38 13.77 17.25 -11.09
CA ILE A 38 13.14 18.25 -11.96
C ILE A 38 12.85 19.54 -11.18
N GLY A 39 12.35 19.43 -9.95
CA GLY A 39 12.04 20.57 -9.08
C GLY A 39 13.26 21.44 -8.79
N ILE A 40 14.38 20.82 -8.43
CA ILE A 40 15.64 21.52 -8.18
C ILE A 40 16.17 22.16 -9.47
N ALA A 41 16.16 21.42 -10.58
CA ALA A 41 16.73 21.88 -11.84
C ALA A 41 15.97 23.08 -12.46
N VAL A 42 14.63 23.10 -12.33
CA VAL A 42 13.79 24.11 -13.00
C VAL A 42 13.40 25.26 -12.07
N PHE A 43 13.09 24.96 -10.80
CA PHE A 43 12.46 25.91 -9.89
C PHE A 43 13.25 26.14 -8.59
N GLY A 44 14.40 25.45 -8.42
CA GLY A 44 15.23 25.51 -7.23
C GLY A 44 14.76 24.60 -6.08
N ILE A 45 15.55 24.60 -5.00
CA ILE A 45 15.44 23.64 -3.88
C ILE A 45 14.13 23.74 -3.10
N PHE A 46 13.52 24.93 -3.03
CA PHE A 46 12.27 25.15 -2.28
C PHE A 46 11.03 25.13 -3.18
N SER A 47 11.14 24.56 -4.37
CA SER A 47 9.98 24.39 -5.23
C SER A 47 8.97 23.42 -4.61
N ILE A 48 7.68 23.71 -4.82
CA ILE A 48 6.58 22.84 -4.38
C ILE A 48 6.78 21.41 -4.90
N LEU A 49 7.29 21.27 -6.12
CA LEU A 49 7.59 19.98 -6.74
C LEU A 49 8.69 19.21 -6.01
N ALA A 50 9.75 19.90 -5.54
CA ALA A 50 10.81 19.26 -4.76
C ALA A 50 10.33 18.81 -3.38
N VAL A 51 9.49 19.61 -2.71
CA VAL A 51 8.86 19.23 -1.43
C VAL A 51 7.93 18.04 -1.62
N GLN A 52 7.10 18.05 -2.66
CA GLN A 52 6.21 16.94 -3.02
C GLN A 52 7.01 15.66 -3.33
N GLY A 53 8.11 15.77 -4.06
CA GLY A 53 8.98 14.65 -4.35
C GLY A 53 9.63 14.07 -3.09
N LEU A 54 10.07 14.93 -2.15
CA LEU A 54 10.60 14.50 -0.87
C LEU A 54 9.56 13.77 -0.02
N THR A 55 8.33 14.29 0.05
CA THR A 55 7.24 13.60 0.76
C THR A 55 6.95 12.24 0.15
N SER A 56 6.91 12.13 -1.19
CA SER A 56 6.73 10.85 -1.89
C SER A 56 7.83 9.84 -1.55
N CYS A 57 9.10 10.27 -1.54
CA CYS A 57 10.21 9.42 -1.12
C CYS A 57 10.06 8.94 0.34
N ILE A 58 9.69 9.83 1.27
CA ILE A 58 9.50 9.46 2.67
C ILE A 58 8.38 8.42 2.82
N PHE A 59 7.24 8.62 2.14
CA PHE A 59 6.13 7.67 2.17
C PHE A 59 6.51 6.33 1.54
N GLY A 60 7.16 6.33 0.38
CA GLY A 60 7.61 5.09 -0.26
C GLY A 60 8.60 4.31 0.62
N CYS A 61 9.54 4.99 1.26
CA CYS A 61 10.45 4.39 2.24
C CYS A 61 9.71 3.83 3.46
N ALA A 62 8.72 4.55 4.01
CA ALA A 62 7.93 4.08 5.14
C ALA A 62 7.14 2.80 4.81
N VAL A 63 6.54 2.74 3.62
CA VAL A 63 5.82 1.57 3.11
C VAL A 63 6.77 0.37 2.97
N LEU A 64 7.94 0.57 2.36
CA LEU A 64 8.94 -0.50 2.20
C LEU A 64 9.52 -0.96 3.53
N TYR A 65 9.83 -0.03 4.43
CA TYR A 65 10.32 -0.34 5.77
C TYR A 65 9.32 -1.18 6.55
N ARG A 66 8.05 -0.78 6.55
CA ARG A 66 6.98 -1.53 7.21
C ARG A 66 6.83 -2.93 6.63
N ASN A 67 6.86 -3.07 5.31
CA ASN A 67 6.83 -4.38 4.65
C ASN A 67 8.03 -5.24 5.02
N HIS A 68 9.21 -4.64 5.17
CA HIS A 68 10.41 -5.38 5.54
C HIS A 68 10.42 -5.83 7.01
N CYS A 69 9.86 -5.03 7.92
CA CYS A 69 9.84 -5.36 9.34
C CYS A 69 8.73 -6.35 9.73
N LEU A 70 7.60 -6.32 9.02
CA LEU A 70 6.39 -7.06 9.42
C LEU A 70 5.99 -8.16 8.43
N ASP A 71 6.67 -8.25 7.29
CA ASP A 71 6.42 -9.21 6.21
C ASP A 71 4.92 -9.44 5.96
N TYR A 72 4.41 -10.60 6.41
CA TYR A 72 3.05 -11.06 6.21
C TYR A 72 1.99 -10.24 6.96
N TYR A 73 2.33 -9.68 8.12
CA TYR A 73 1.42 -8.93 8.99
C TYR A 73 1.52 -7.41 8.81
N SER A 74 2.13 -6.97 7.71
CA SER A 74 2.43 -5.55 7.48
C SER A 74 1.19 -4.67 7.39
N TRP A 75 0.04 -5.19 6.93
CA TRP A 75 -1.18 -4.41 6.69
C TRP A 75 -2.43 -5.01 7.36
N PRO A 76 -2.51 -4.96 8.70
CA PRO A 76 -3.60 -5.59 9.44
C PRO A 76 -4.92 -4.79 9.36
N TYR A 77 -4.85 -3.48 9.12
CA TYR A 77 -6.02 -2.60 9.16
C TYR A 77 -6.26 -1.96 7.80
N SER A 78 -7.48 -2.13 7.26
CA SER A 78 -7.93 -1.50 6.02
C SER A 78 -7.87 0.03 6.11
N ASP A 79 -8.18 0.60 7.25
CA ASP A 79 -8.21 2.05 7.45
C ASP A 79 -6.84 2.69 7.28
N THR A 80 -5.77 1.96 7.62
CA THR A 80 -4.39 2.43 7.39
C THR A 80 -4.08 2.53 5.89
N LEU A 81 -4.53 1.55 5.10
CA LEU A 81 -4.37 1.56 3.64
C LEU A 81 -5.18 2.67 3.00
N LEU A 82 -6.41 2.90 3.46
CA LEU A 82 -7.24 4.00 2.99
C LEU A 82 -6.61 5.36 3.31
N PHE A 83 -6.15 5.54 4.56
CA PHE A 83 -5.47 6.76 4.98
C PHE A 83 -4.20 7.04 4.15
N LEU A 84 -3.37 6.02 3.94
CA LEU A 84 -2.18 6.12 3.08
C LEU A 84 -2.56 6.49 1.64
N THR A 85 -3.60 5.87 1.09
CA THR A 85 -4.09 6.17 -0.26
C THR A 85 -4.51 7.63 -0.39
N ILE A 86 -5.27 8.16 0.57
CA ILE A 86 -5.73 9.55 0.58
C ILE A 86 -4.54 10.49 0.65
N ILE A 87 -3.62 10.26 1.58
CA ILE A 87 -2.42 11.10 1.70
C ILE A 87 -1.58 11.05 0.43
N ASN A 88 -1.40 9.86 -0.16
CA ASN A 88 -0.60 9.69 -1.36
C ASN A 88 -1.24 10.36 -2.59
N LEU A 89 -2.58 10.47 -2.64
CA LEU A 89 -3.29 11.24 -3.65
C LEU A 89 -3.01 12.74 -3.56
N PHE A 90 -2.85 13.28 -2.35
CA PHE A 90 -2.55 14.71 -2.14
C PHE A 90 -1.08 15.05 -2.37
N PHE A 91 -0.16 14.19 -1.91
CA PHE A 91 1.26 14.52 -1.82
C PHE A 91 2.18 13.66 -2.70
N GLY A 92 1.65 12.63 -3.35
CA GLY A 92 2.45 11.64 -4.07
C GLY A 92 1.96 11.37 -5.47
N PHE A 93 2.15 10.14 -5.91
CA PHE A 93 1.90 9.72 -7.27
C PHE A 93 0.55 9.02 -7.41
N PHE A 94 -0.24 9.45 -8.40
CA PHE A 94 -1.58 8.89 -8.66
C PHE A 94 -1.56 7.37 -8.87
N VAL A 95 -0.58 6.84 -9.62
CA VAL A 95 -0.50 5.40 -9.91
C VAL A 95 -0.19 4.59 -8.65
N ALA A 96 0.73 5.06 -7.80
CA ALA A 96 1.02 4.40 -6.53
C ALA A 96 -0.19 4.41 -5.60
N SER A 97 -0.96 5.50 -5.62
CA SER A 97 -2.23 5.60 -4.88
C SER A 97 -3.27 4.58 -5.35
N LEU A 98 -3.42 4.36 -6.67
CA LEU A 98 -4.30 3.31 -7.19
C LEU A 98 -3.90 1.91 -6.71
N LEU A 99 -2.60 1.62 -6.65
CA LEU A 99 -2.10 0.34 -6.12
C LEU A 99 -2.39 0.19 -4.63
N MET A 100 -2.22 1.25 -3.83
CA MET A 100 -2.60 1.24 -2.41
C MET A 100 -4.11 1.04 -2.21
N PHE A 101 -4.93 1.67 -3.06
CA PHE A 101 -6.37 1.47 -3.06
C PHE A 101 -6.78 0.04 -3.44
N TYR A 102 -6.09 -0.56 -4.40
CA TYR A 102 -6.27 -1.98 -4.71
C TYR A 102 -5.89 -2.86 -3.51
N GLY A 103 -4.80 -2.54 -2.80
CA GLY A 103 -4.42 -3.17 -1.55
C GLY A 103 -5.52 -3.07 -0.47
N TYR A 104 -6.15 -1.90 -0.35
CA TYR A 104 -7.32 -1.72 0.53
C TYR A 104 -8.46 -2.70 0.17
N GLY A 105 -8.75 -2.86 -1.12
CA GLY A 105 -9.73 -3.82 -1.61
C GLY A 105 -9.40 -5.27 -1.22
N LEU A 106 -8.14 -5.68 -1.38
CA LEU A 106 -7.67 -7.01 -0.95
C LEU A 106 -7.85 -7.20 0.57
N ARG A 107 -7.48 -6.20 1.38
CA ARG A 107 -7.62 -6.31 2.83
C ARG A 107 -9.08 -6.43 3.26
N LYS A 108 -9.98 -5.71 2.59
CA LYS A 108 -11.43 -5.83 2.85
C LYS A 108 -11.93 -7.25 2.56
N GLN A 109 -11.53 -7.84 1.43
CA GLN A 109 -11.88 -9.22 1.09
C GLN A 109 -11.38 -10.22 2.15
N ILE A 110 -10.15 -10.04 2.64
CA ILE A 110 -9.57 -10.88 3.71
C ILE A 110 -10.40 -10.77 4.99
N ASN A 111 -10.76 -9.55 5.39
CA ASN A 111 -11.59 -9.33 6.60
C ASN A 111 -12.99 -9.94 6.44
N GLU A 112 -13.60 -9.84 5.26
CA GLU A 112 -14.90 -10.46 4.96
C GLU A 112 -14.81 -12.00 5.02
N LEU A 113 -13.78 -12.60 4.42
CA LEU A 113 -13.53 -14.04 4.49
C LEU A 113 -13.31 -14.51 5.93
N TRP A 114 -12.53 -13.77 6.70
CA TRP A 114 -12.26 -14.08 8.10
C TRP A 114 -13.53 -14.05 8.95
N ALA A 115 -14.38 -13.03 8.79
CA ALA A 115 -15.66 -12.93 9.48
C ALA A 115 -16.62 -14.07 9.12
N ARG A 116 -16.66 -14.50 7.85
CA ARG A 116 -17.49 -15.65 7.43
C ARG A 116 -17.02 -16.97 8.02
N VAL A 117 -15.70 -17.17 8.11
CA VAL A 117 -15.12 -18.34 8.79
C VAL A 117 -15.44 -18.32 10.30
N GLU A 118 -15.34 -17.16 10.95
CA GLU A 118 -15.66 -17.00 12.37
C GLU A 118 -17.14 -17.25 12.67
N ASN A 119 -18.04 -16.83 11.76
CA ASN A 119 -19.48 -17.07 11.86
C ASN A 119 -19.91 -18.51 11.55
N GLY A 120 -18.98 -19.40 11.19
CA GLY A 120 -19.28 -20.80 10.86
C GLY A 120 -19.97 -20.98 9.50
N GLU A 121 -19.90 -20.00 8.59
CA GLU A 121 -20.50 -20.13 7.25
C GLU A 121 -19.77 -21.15 6.36
N TYR A 122 -18.54 -21.52 6.74
CA TYR A 122 -17.73 -22.52 6.07
C TYR A 122 -17.48 -23.69 7.02
N GLU A 123 -18.39 -24.68 7.00
CA GLU A 123 -18.22 -25.97 7.67
C GLU A 123 -17.87 -27.06 6.64
N ASN A 124 -16.74 -27.74 6.91
CA ASN A 124 -16.09 -28.85 6.18
C ASN A 124 -15.50 -28.55 4.81
#